data_AF-F4B6M6-F1
#
_entry.id   AF-F4B6M6-F1
#
_cell.length_a   1.000
_cell.length_b   1.000
_cell.length_c   1.000
_cell.angle_alpha   90.00
_cell.angle_beta   90.00
_cell.angle_gamma   90.00
#
_symmetry.space_group_name_H-M   'P 1'
#
loop_
_entity.id
_entity.type
_entity.pdbx_description
1 polymer ?
#
loop_
_entity_poly.entity_id
_entity_poly.type
_entity_poly.pdbx_seq_one_letter_code
_entity_poly.pdbx_strand_id
1 'polypeptide(L)'
;MEVEEDNKKYYAVVKVDNLDLPDNVGVSRLHSHISSAVDEALENLKEYLKEQGISGKFSTNVEVFVKEETMSRLVETIKAKIKT
;
A
#
# COMPACT_ATOMS: atom_id res chain seq x y z
N MET A 1 -1.20 -24.45 -21.41
CA MET A 1 -0.97 -24.20 -19.97
C MET A 1 -0.21 -22.89 -19.92
N GLU A 2 -0.69 -21.90 -19.15
CA GLU A 2 -0.37 -20.44 -19.13
C GLU A 2 -1.58 -19.60 -19.61
N VAL A 3 -2.16 -18.63 -18.89
CA VAL A 3 -1.94 -18.08 -17.54
C VAL A 3 -3.25 -17.41 -17.08
N GLU A 4 -3.81 -17.76 -15.91
CA GLU A 4 -4.93 -17.03 -15.26
C GLU A 4 -4.43 -15.76 -14.52
N GLU A 5 -3.44 -15.04 -15.08
CA GLU A 5 -2.86 -13.85 -14.44
C GLU A 5 -3.48 -12.52 -14.90
N ASP A 6 -4.20 -12.48 -16.02
CA ASP A 6 -4.63 -11.21 -16.64
C ASP A 6 -5.77 -10.45 -15.91
N ASN A 7 -6.45 -11.06 -14.93
CA ASN A 7 -7.58 -10.42 -14.24
C ASN A 7 -7.32 -10.06 -12.77
N LYS A 8 -6.15 -10.39 -12.21
CA LYS A 8 -5.87 -10.08 -10.80
C LYS A 8 -5.54 -8.60 -10.66
N LYS A 9 -6.26 -7.92 -9.77
CA LYS A 9 -5.98 -6.54 -9.39
C LYS A 9 -5.44 -6.51 -7.97
N TYR A 10 -4.39 -5.73 -7.75
CA TYR A 10 -3.71 -5.59 -6.48
C TYR A 10 -3.93 -4.19 -5.92
N TYR A 11 -4.08 -4.09 -4.60
CA TYR A 11 -4.01 -2.81 -3.89
C TYR A 11 -3.14 -2.98 -2.64
N ALA A 12 -2.57 -1.89 -2.17
CA ALA A 12 -1.71 -1.87 -1.01
C ALA A 12 -2.24 -0.90 0.05
N VAL A 13 -2.01 -1.24 1.31
CA VAL A 13 -2.36 -0.43 2.48
C VAL A 13 -1.11 -0.30 3.35
N VAL A 14 -0.71 0.93 3.67
CA VAL A 14 0.44 1.20 4.54
C VAL A 14 -0.01 1.38 5.97
N LYS A 15 0.57 0.59 6.88
CA LYS A 15 0.46 0.77 8.33
C LYS A 15 1.76 1.34 8.88
N VAL A 16 1.67 2.36 9.72
CA VAL A 16 2.81 2.98 10.40
C VAL A 16 2.81 2.56 11.86
N ASP A 17 3.91 2.00 12.35
CA ASP A 17 3.94 1.38 13.68
C ASP A 17 3.71 2.36 14.84
N ASN A 18 4.05 3.65 14.65
CA ASN A 18 4.03 4.67 15.69
C ASN A 18 3.08 5.84 15.37
N LEU A 19 2.15 5.67 14.42
CA LEU A 19 1.23 6.73 14.02
C LEU A 19 -0.10 6.13 13.57
N ASP A 20 -1.18 6.49 14.26
CA ASP A 20 -2.53 6.19 13.80
C ASP A 20 -2.86 7.10 12.61
N LEU A 21 -3.09 6.47 11.46
CA LEU A 21 -3.45 7.14 10.21
C LEU A 21 -4.93 6.90 9.91
N PRO A 22 -5.62 7.87 9.29
CA PRO A 22 -6.94 7.63 8.74
C PRO A 22 -6.93 6.46 7.73
N ASP A 23 -8.02 5.68 7.69
CA ASP A 23 -8.12 4.46 6.86
C ASP A 23 -7.94 4.69 5.35
N ASN A 24 -8.06 5.94 4.89
CA ASN A 24 -7.88 6.32 3.48
C ASN A 24 -6.46 6.84 3.16
N VAL A 25 -5.58 6.96 4.16
CA VAL A 25 -4.20 7.42 3.98
C VAL A 25 -3.29 6.23 3.74
N GLY A 26 -2.38 6.36 2.76
CA GLY A 26 -1.45 5.28 2.43
C GLY A 26 -2.14 4.06 1.81
N VAL A 27 -3.28 4.25 1.15
CA VAL A 27 -3.97 3.21 0.39
C VAL A 27 -3.81 3.48 -1.09
N SER A 28 -3.46 2.47 -1.88
CA SER A 28 -3.40 2.59 -3.35
C SER A 28 -4.74 2.30 -4.01
N ARG A 29 -4.84 2.65 -5.29
CA ARG A 29 -5.88 2.13 -6.17
C ARG A 29 -5.58 0.69 -6.56
N LEU A 30 -6.46 0.13 -7.39
CA LEU A 30 -6.29 -1.18 -7.99
C LEU A 30 -5.32 -1.13 -9.18
N HIS A 31 -4.26 -1.93 -9.11
CA HIS A 31 -3.22 -2.04 -10.13
C HIS A 31 -3.12 -3.45 -10.67
N SER A 32 -2.58 -3.61 -11.88
CA SER A 32 -2.25 -4.94 -12.41
C SER A 32 -0.97 -5.52 -11.80
N HIS A 33 -0.15 -4.70 -11.14
CA HIS A 33 1.13 -5.11 -10.55
C HIS A 33 1.23 -4.69 -9.08
N ILE A 34 1.82 -5.56 -8.27
CA ILE A 34 2.07 -5.31 -6.83
C ILE A 34 2.96 -4.09 -6.63
N SER A 35 4.05 -3.97 -7.42
CA SER A 35 4.98 -2.84 -7.30
C SER A 35 4.26 -1.49 -7.47
N SER A 36 3.40 -1.37 -8.47
CA SER A 36 2.62 -0.15 -8.71
C SER A 36 1.68 0.19 -7.55
N ALA A 37 1.04 -0.82 -6.95
CA ALA A 37 0.21 -0.63 -5.77
C ALA A 37 1.04 -0.16 -4.56
N VAL A 38 2.19 -0.79 -4.32
CA VAL A 38 3.09 -0.45 -3.22
C VAL A 38 3.64 0.98 -3.38
N ASP A 39 4.09 1.34 -4.58
CA ASP A 39 4.64 2.66 -4.87
C ASP A 39 3.60 3.77 -4.64
N GLU A 40 2.38 3.63 -5.17
CA GLU A 40 1.30 4.61 -4.96
C GLU A 40 0.92 4.70 -3.47
N ALA A 41 0.81 3.57 -2.76
CA ALA A 41 0.46 3.58 -1.34
C ALA A 41 1.52 4.32 -0.50
N LEU A 42 2.80 4.13 -0.80
CA LEU A 42 3.90 4.84 -0.14
C LEU A 42 3.95 6.33 -0.51
N GLU A 43 3.65 6.67 -1.76
CA GLU A 43 3.56 8.06 -2.22
C GLU A 43 2.42 8.81 -1.53
N ASN A 44 1.22 8.22 -1.50
CA ASN A 44 0.06 8.79 -0.79
C ASN A 44 0.36 9.05 0.69
N LEU A 45 1.06 8.14 1.35
CA LEU A 45 1.48 8.35 2.74
C LEU A 45 2.50 9.49 2.87
N LYS A 46 3.51 9.55 1.99
CA LYS A 46 4.50 10.63 2.02
C LYS A 46 3.87 12.00 1.81
N GLU A 47 2.97 12.11 0.84
CA GLU A 47 2.24 13.36 0.56
C GLU A 47 1.42 13.79 1.77
N TYR A 48 0.64 12.88 2.36
CA TYR A 48 -0.14 13.17 3.56
C TYR A 48 0.74 13.67 4.72
N LEU A 49 1.82 12.95 5.04
CA LEU A 49 2.73 13.35 6.13
C LEU A 49 3.32 14.74 5.88
N LYS A 50 3.72 15.02 4.63
CA LYS A 50 4.24 16.33 4.22
C LYS A 50 3.20 17.44 4.37
N GLU A 51 1.96 17.20 3.95
CA GLU A 51 0.85 18.16 4.09
C GLU A 51 0.51 18.46 5.55
N GLN A 52 0.62 17.46 6.43
CA GLN A 52 0.45 17.64 7.88
C GLN A 52 1.68 18.27 8.57
N GLY A 53 2.75 18.57 7.83
CA GLY A 53 4.00 19.08 8.39
C GLY A 53 4.75 18.07 9.27
N ILE A 54 4.43 16.78 9.14
CA ILE A 54 5.05 15.70 9.88
C ILE A 54 6.34 15.29 9.17
N SER A 55 7.47 15.46 9.85
CA SER A 55 8.79 15.08 9.35
C SER A 55 9.42 14.02 10.24
N GLY A 56 10.16 13.08 9.65
CA GLY A 56 10.72 11.98 10.41
C GLY A 56 11.13 10.77 9.59
N LYS A 57 11.49 9.71 10.30
CA LYS A 57 11.73 8.38 9.75
C LYS A 57 10.68 7.44 10.34
N PHE A 58 9.90 6.83 9.47
CA PHE A 58 8.79 5.95 9.85
C PHE A 58 9.11 4.53 9.41
N SER A 59 8.93 3.57 10.32
CA SER A 59 8.89 2.15 9.97
C SER A 59 7.46 1.81 9.60
N THR A 60 7.29 1.18 8.44
CA THR A 60 5.97 0.91 7.89
C THR A 60 5.86 -0.53 7.42
N ASN A 61 4.66 -1.08 7.52
CA ASN A 61 4.28 -2.36 6.96
C ASN A 61 3.30 -2.09 5.82
N VAL A 62 3.66 -2.48 4.61
CA VAL A 62 2.80 -2.38 3.43
C VAL A 62 2.13 -3.72 3.24
N GLU A 63 0.83 -3.78 3.49
CA GLU A 63 0.00 -4.95 3.27
C GLU A 63 -0.54 -4.91 1.84
N VAL A 64 -0.21 -5.91 1.03
CA VAL A 64 -0.66 -6.03 -0.35
C VAL A 64 -1.76 -7.06 -0.44
N PHE A 65 -2.87 -6.68 -1.06
CA PHE A 65 -4.04 -7.50 -1.24
C PHE A 65 -4.31 -7.73 -2.73
N VAL A 66 -4.73 -8.94 -3.08
CA VAL A 66 -5.35 -9.22 -4.37
C VAL A 66 -6.86 -9.10 -4.22
N LYS A 67 -7.51 -8.41 -5.16
CA LYS A 67 -8.95 -8.33 -5.30
C LYS A 67 -9.39 -9.37 -6.32
N GLU A 68 -10.05 -10.41 -5.82
CA GLU A 68 -10.74 -11.42 -6.61
C GLU A 68 -12.24 -11.09 -6.65
N GLU A 69 -13.01 -11.76 -7.52
CA GLU A 69 -14.42 -11.39 -7.80
C GLU A 69 -15.32 -11.33 -6.55
N THR A 70 -15.00 -12.15 -5.53
CA THR A 70 -15.83 -12.31 -4.33
C THR A 70 -15.13 -11.95 -3.03
N MET A 71 -13.81 -11.75 -3.04
CA MET A 71 -13.04 -11.48 -1.83
C MET A 71 -11.72 -10.77 -2.10
N SER A 72 -11.24 -10.03 -1.08
CA SER A 72 -9.86 -9.55 -1.02
C SER A 72 -9.04 -10.49 -0.16
N ARG A 73 -7.84 -10.84 -0.61
CA ARG A 73 -6.91 -11.69 0.14
C ARG A 73 -5.56 -11.02 0.27
N LEU A 74 -4.99 -11.01 1.48
CA LEU A 74 -3.62 -10.58 1.71
C LEU A 74 -2.66 -11.54 1.00
N VAL A 75 -1.83 -11.01 0.12
CA VAL A 75 -0.84 -11.80 -0.65
C VAL A 75 0.58 -11.56 -0.18
N GLU A 76 0.89 -10.37 0.33
CA GLU A 76 2.23 -10.03 0.78
C GLU A 76 2.22 -8.95 1.87
N THR A 77 3.25 -8.95 2.72
CA THR A 77 3.52 -7.86 3.65
C THR A 77 4.98 -7.44 3.50
N ILE A 78 5.20 -6.19 3.12
CA ILE A 78 6.52 -5.62 2.86
C ILE A 78 6.87 -4.65 3.98
N LYS A 79 8.03 -4.85 4.60
CA LYS A 79 8.57 -3.86 5.57
C LYS A 79 9.30 -2.76 4.81
N ALA A 80 8.87 -1.52 5.00
CA ALA A 80 9.47 -0.35 4.39
C ALA A 80 9.88 0.67 5.44
N LYS A 81 10.78 1.57 5.03
CA LYS A 81 11.16 2.75 5.81
C LYS A 81 10.90 3.97 4.95
N ILE A 82 10.16 4.91 5.49
CA ILE A 82 9.80 6.14 4.80
C ILE A 82 10.49 7.29 5.52
N LYS A 83 11.07 8.19 4.74
CA LYS A 83 11.59 9.46 5.21
C LYS A 83 10.83 10.56 4.46
N THR A 84 10.34 11.52 5.23
CA THR A 84 9.62 12.72 4.77
C THR A 84 10.43 13.96 5.08
#